data_AF-A0A7V8ZEB3-F1
#
_entry.id   AF-A0A7V8ZEB3-F1
#
_cell.length_a   1.000
_cell.length_b   1.000
_cell.length_c   1.000
_cell.angle_alpha   90.00
_cell.angle_beta   90.00
_cell.angle_gamma   90.00
#
_symmetry.space_group_name_H-M   'P 1'
#
loop_
_entity.id
_entity.type
_entity.pdbx_description
1 polymer ?
#
loop_
_entity_poly.entity_id
_entity_poly.type
_entity_poly.pdbx_seq_one_letter_code
_entity_poly.pdbx_strand_id
1 'polypeptide(L)'
;MTIGQVIALIDGEHHPDAVRAALDRLDSERGVVGVVFCGGEEKLRGGILDQAAEHYGRAVEIDVDPVAALRRVASRGAGAVVDLADEPVLPPRRRMLLASAALDTGLAYEGPDARLAPPRYEPVAFDGPKLAVIGTGKRTGKTAVAGHWGALLRGQGLDPVIVCMGRGGPAKPRLVEPDIALDDLLALAESGEHAASDYLEGAVLGGCATVGCRRVGGGLAGAPFADNVAAGAAVAAERGGDALIFEGSGASIPPVTADRTVCLVGDGAFEGLGAYRMMRAHLCLVTGGAEQPRLDAEEAAAICPGRTLRCELRPEAVEPVPAGARVALFSTGPAIPDGIEPVVNSRNLSARGALATDLDQAAAERCDHYLTELKAAAIDTVAVRARAEGATVGFIRNRPLALDGDLDEALLTLHRDAAGAREHV
;
A
#
# COMPACT_ATOMS: atom_id res chain seq x y z
N MET A 1 -16.58 -9.84 -25.12
CA MET A 1 -16.92 -9.22 -23.82
C MET A 1 -18.32 -8.67 -23.97
N THR A 2 -19.29 -9.17 -23.22
CA THR A 2 -20.63 -8.58 -23.19
C THR A 2 -20.46 -7.10 -22.87
N ILE A 3 -20.92 -6.24 -23.78
CA ILE A 3 -20.92 -4.79 -23.59
C ILE A 3 -21.92 -4.57 -22.45
N GLY A 4 -21.41 -4.49 -21.23
CA GLY A 4 -22.22 -4.45 -20.02
C GLY A 4 -22.95 -3.12 -19.91
N GLN A 5 -24.08 -3.16 -19.20
CA GLN A 5 -24.84 -1.99 -18.78
C GLN A 5 -23.96 -1.00 -18.05
N VAL A 6 -24.28 0.29 -18.15
CA VAL A 6 -23.43 1.38 -17.67
C VAL A 6 -24.15 2.35 -16.74
N ILE A 7 -23.35 3.04 -15.94
CA ILE A 7 -23.72 4.24 -15.20
C ILE A 7 -23.13 5.43 -15.93
N ALA A 8 -23.91 6.49 -16.15
CA ALA A 8 -23.39 7.73 -16.74
C ALA A 8 -23.12 8.77 -15.65
N LEU A 9 -21.99 9.47 -15.73
CA LEU A 9 -21.74 10.68 -14.94
C LEU A 9 -22.03 11.90 -15.81
N ILE A 10 -22.78 12.87 -15.28
CA ILE A 10 -23.14 14.11 -15.99
C ILE A 10 -22.88 15.34 -15.11
N ASP A 11 -22.82 16.52 -15.73
CA ASP A 11 -22.71 17.81 -15.06
C ASP A 11 -23.79 18.80 -15.52
N GLY A 12 -23.84 19.97 -14.88
CA GLY A 12 -24.71 21.08 -15.26
C GLY A 12 -24.04 22.18 -16.11
N GLU A 13 -22.84 21.93 -16.64
CA GLU A 13 -22.14 22.82 -17.57
C GLU A 13 -22.52 22.54 -19.03
N HIS A 14 -23.04 21.35 -19.31
CA HIS A 14 -23.64 21.01 -20.58
C HIS A 14 -25.14 21.32 -20.61
N HIS A 15 -25.64 21.74 -21.78
CA HIS A 15 -27.08 21.97 -21.96
C HIS A 15 -27.87 20.64 -21.76
N PRO A 16 -28.96 20.62 -20.99
CA PRO A 16 -29.69 19.39 -20.67
C PRO A 16 -30.11 18.57 -21.90
N ASP A 17 -30.58 19.22 -22.97
CA ASP A 17 -30.96 18.55 -24.22
C ASP A 17 -29.78 17.82 -24.89
N ALA A 18 -28.57 18.40 -24.81
CA ALA A 18 -27.36 17.78 -25.37
C ALA A 18 -26.95 16.56 -24.53
N VAL A 19 -27.00 16.69 -23.20
CA VAL A 19 -26.75 15.58 -22.28
C VAL A 19 -27.76 14.46 -22.50
N ARG A 20 -29.05 14.78 -22.64
CA ARG A 20 -30.11 13.81 -22.93
C ARG A 20 -29.82 13.06 -24.23
N ALA A 21 -29.47 13.76 -25.32
CA ALA A 21 -29.14 13.11 -26.59
C ALA A 21 -27.94 12.15 -26.47
N ALA A 22 -26.91 12.54 -25.70
CA ALA A 22 -25.76 11.68 -25.42
C ALA A 22 -26.15 10.45 -24.59
N LEU A 23 -26.98 10.62 -23.57
CA LEU A 23 -27.49 9.53 -22.74
C LEU A 23 -28.42 8.59 -23.53
N ASP A 24 -29.28 9.10 -24.43
CA ASP A 24 -30.15 8.31 -25.31
C ASP A 24 -29.31 7.43 -26.24
N ARG A 25 -28.24 8.01 -26.81
CA ARG A 25 -27.27 7.25 -27.59
C ARG A 25 -26.59 6.17 -26.75
N LEU A 26 -26.06 6.53 -25.59
CA LEU A 26 -25.35 5.59 -24.70
C LEU A 26 -26.25 4.43 -24.26
N ASP A 27 -27.52 4.72 -23.95
CA ASP A 27 -28.53 3.73 -23.58
C ASP A 27 -28.82 2.76 -24.75
N SER A 28 -28.96 3.29 -25.97
CA SER A 28 -29.15 2.44 -27.16
C SER A 28 -27.96 1.53 -27.47
N GLU A 29 -26.73 1.97 -27.17
CA GLU A 29 -25.50 1.22 -27.44
C GLU A 29 -25.16 0.21 -26.35
N ARG A 30 -25.46 0.53 -25.07
CA ARG A 30 -24.93 -0.22 -23.91
C ARG A 30 -25.95 -0.48 -22.80
N GLY A 31 -27.08 0.22 -22.76
CA GLY A 31 -28.04 0.22 -21.68
C GLY A 31 -27.56 1.02 -20.45
N VAL A 32 -28.24 2.12 -20.13
CA VAL A 32 -27.95 2.98 -18.98
C VAL A 32 -28.83 2.56 -17.81
N VAL A 33 -28.22 2.04 -16.74
CA VAL A 33 -28.93 1.58 -15.52
C VAL A 33 -29.00 2.66 -14.43
N GLY A 34 -28.27 3.75 -14.61
CA GLY A 34 -28.42 4.95 -13.79
C GLY A 34 -27.55 6.10 -14.26
N VAL A 35 -27.89 7.29 -13.76
CA VAL A 35 -27.20 8.53 -14.06
C VAL A 35 -26.87 9.21 -12.73
N VAL A 36 -25.65 9.71 -12.59
CA VAL A 36 -25.19 10.43 -11.40
C VAL A 36 -24.83 11.85 -11.80
N PHE A 37 -25.35 12.82 -11.05
CA PHE A 37 -25.02 14.22 -11.22
C PHE A 37 -23.78 14.60 -10.40
N CYS A 38 -22.77 15.17 -11.07
CA CYS A 38 -21.49 15.50 -10.47
C CYS A 38 -21.39 16.96 -9.98
N GLY A 39 -22.35 17.81 -10.32
CA GLY A 39 -22.40 19.22 -9.96
C GLY A 39 -22.31 20.18 -11.15
N GLY A 40 -22.09 21.46 -10.86
CA GLY A 40 -22.18 22.55 -11.82
C GLY A 40 -23.63 22.91 -12.11
N GLU A 41 -23.93 24.20 -12.24
CA GLU A 41 -25.30 24.66 -12.50
C GLU A 41 -25.36 25.78 -13.55
N GLU A 42 -24.23 26.13 -14.19
CA GLU A 42 -24.15 27.31 -15.08
C GLU A 42 -25.18 27.28 -16.21
N LYS A 43 -25.43 26.10 -16.81
CA LYS A 43 -26.42 25.93 -17.90
C LYS A 43 -27.78 25.46 -17.41
N LEU A 44 -27.94 25.25 -16.10
CA LEU A 44 -29.19 24.83 -15.51
C LEU A 44 -30.01 26.06 -15.12
N ARG A 45 -31.07 26.31 -15.88
CA ARG A 45 -32.15 27.21 -15.46
C ARG A 45 -32.89 26.62 -14.26
N GLY A 46 -33.44 27.49 -13.41
CA GLY A 46 -34.12 27.09 -12.18
C GLY A 46 -35.19 26.01 -12.41
N GLY A 47 -35.18 24.99 -11.55
CA GLY A 47 -36.13 23.87 -11.58
C GLY A 47 -35.70 22.65 -12.39
N ILE A 48 -34.60 22.71 -13.17
CA ILE A 48 -34.15 21.55 -13.95
C ILE A 48 -33.77 20.37 -13.06
N LEU A 49 -33.02 20.60 -11.98
CA LEU A 49 -32.63 19.53 -11.05
C LEU A 49 -33.83 18.95 -10.30
N ASP A 50 -34.83 19.78 -9.96
CA ASP A 50 -36.08 19.34 -9.34
C ASP A 50 -36.90 18.43 -10.27
N GLN A 51 -36.76 18.62 -11.59
CA GLN A 51 -37.45 17.87 -12.65
C GLN A 51 -36.46 17.09 -13.53
N ALA A 52 -35.33 16.62 -12.95
CA ALA A 52 -34.23 16.04 -13.71
C ALA A 52 -34.67 14.88 -14.62
N ALA A 53 -35.62 14.06 -14.14
CA ALA A 53 -36.14 12.94 -14.92
C ALA A 53 -36.83 13.36 -16.24
N GLU A 54 -37.52 14.50 -16.25
CA GLU A 54 -38.18 15.05 -17.45
C GLU A 54 -37.15 15.60 -18.44
N HIS A 55 -36.19 16.38 -17.93
CA HIS A 55 -35.18 17.04 -18.76
C HIS A 55 -34.15 16.07 -19.34
N TYR A 56 -33.66 15.13 -18.55
CA TYR A 56 -32.67 14.15 -18.99
C TYR A 56 -33.31 12.87 -19.53
N GLY A 57 -34.64 12.72 -19.44
CA GLY A 57 -35.39 11.56 -19.93
C GLY A 57 -35.25 10.29 -19.08
N ARG A 58 -34.64 10.39 -17.90
CA ARG A 58 -34.35 9.26 -16.98
C ARG A 58 -34.04 9.78 -15.58
N ALA A 59 -34.25 8.94 -14.56
CA ALA A 59 -33.92 9.29 -13.18
C ALA A 59 -32.42 9.60 -13.03
N VAL A 60 -32.12 10.69 -12.32
CA VAL A 60 -30.77 11.15 -12.03
C VAL A 60 -30.57 11.14 -10.51
N GLU A 61 -29.53 10.45 -10.05
CA GLU A 61 -29.12 10.51 -8.65
C GLU A 61 -28.37 11.82 -8.41
N ILE A 62 -28.94 12.67 -7.57
CA ILE A 62 -28.39 13.95 -7.16
C ILE A 62 -28.05 13.84 -5.68
N ASP A 63 -26.79 14.10 -5.35
CA ASP A 63 -26.28 14.10 -3.99
C ASP A 63 -25.22 15.19 -3.88
N VAL A 64 -25.00 15.69 -2.66
CA VAL A 64 -23.89 16.59 -2.35
C VAL A 64 -22.55 15.87 -2.57
N ASP A 65 -22.53 14.55 -2.35
CA ASP A 65 -21.40 13.67 -2.65
C ASP A 65 -21.69 12.73 -3.84
N PRO A 66 -21.16 13.02 -5.03
CA PRO A 66 -21.27 12.14 -6.19
C PRO A 66 -20.67 10.74 -5.99
N VAL A 67 -19.72 10.56 -5.06
CA VAL A 67 -19.17 9.22 -4.74
C VAL A 67 -20.23 8.38 -4.05
N ALA A 68 -20.95 8.95 -3.08
CA ALA A 68 -22.08 8.28 -2.43
C ALA A 68 -23.19 7.94 -3.43
N ALA A 69 -23.54 8.86 -4.33
CA ALA A 69 -24.51 8.61 -5.39
C ALA A 69 -24.06 7.47 -6.31
N LEU A 70 -22.81 7.49 -6.78
CA LEU A 70 -22.24 6.43 -7.61
C LEU A 70 -22.32 5.06 -6.92
N ARG A 71 -21.95 4.96 -5.65
CA ARG A 71 -22.00 3.70 -4.88
C ARG A 71 -23.42 3.15 -4.78
N ARG A 72 -24.45 4.01 -4.63
CA ARG A 72 -25.84 3.56 -4.63
C ARG A 72 -26.25 2.95 -5.97
N VAL A 73 -25.89 3.59 -7.08
CA VAL A 73 -26.23 3.10 -8.43
C VAL A 73 -25.42 1.86 -8.81
N ALA A 74 -24.18 1.72 -8.34
CA ALA A 74 -23.31 0.56 -8.62
C ALA A 74 -23.98 -0.79 -8.29
N SER A 75 -24.86 -0.82 -7.29
CA SER A 75 -25.63 -2.01 -6.91
C SER A 75 -26.61 -2.52 -7.98
N ARG A 76 -26.87 -1.75 -9.05
CA ARG A 76 -27.83 -2.09 -10.12
C ARG A 76 -27.27 -3.03 -11.20
N GLY A 77 -26.07 -3.58 -11.00
CA GLY A 77 -25.49 -4.58 -11.91
C GLY A 77 -24.80 -4.01 -13.15
N ALA A 78 -24.35 -2.76 -13.11
CA ALA A 78 -23.52 -2.18 -14.16
C ALA A 78 -22.15 -2.88 -14.28
N GLY A 79 -21.51 -2.79 -15.45
CA GLY A 79 -20.12 -3.23 -15.66
C GLY A 79 -19.12 -2.07 -15.80
N ALA A 80 -19.61 -0.85 -16.04
CA ALA A 80 -18.76 0.33 -16.18
C ALA A 80 -19.49 1.63 -15.82
N VAL A 81 -18.69 2.64 -15.50
CA VAL A 81 -19.07 4.05 -15.41
C VAL A 81 -18.53 4.75 -16.64
N VAL A 82 -19.38 5.51 -17.33
CA VAL A 82 -19.02 6.35 -18.47
C VAL A 82 -19.05 7.81 -18.01
N ASP A 83 -17.89 8.47 -18.06
CA ASP A 83 -17.74 9.86 -17.67
C ASP A 83 -18.08 10.79 -18.84
N LEU A 84 -19.23 11.45 -18.75
CA LEU A 84 -19.65 12.50 -19.69
C LEU A 84 -19.46 13.90 -19.09
N ALA A 85 -18.92 13.99 -17.86
CA ALA A 85 -18.77 15.26 -17.16
C ALA A 85 -17.38 15.88 -17.38
N ASP A 86 -17.33 17.21 -17.37
CA ASP A 86 -16.13 17.97 -17.76
C ASP A 86 -15.63 18.96 -16.68
N GLU A 87 -14.48 19.57 -16.96
CA GLU A 87 -13.98 20.71 -16.19
C GLU A 87 -14.87 21.94 -16.44
N PRO A 88 -15.12 22.79 -15.43
CA PRO A 88 -14.50 22.81 -14.11
C PRO A 88 -15.19 21.94 -13.04
N VAL A 89 -16.27 21.23 -13.36
CA VAL A 89 -17.04 20.44 -12.37
C VAL A 89 -16.25 19.24 -11.86
N LEU A 90 -15.58 18.53 -12.77
CA LEU A 90 -14.71 17.39 -12.45
C LEU A 90 -13.24 17.69 -12.82
N PRO A 91 -12.52 18.49 -12.00
CA PRO A 91 -11.08 18.62 -12.18
C PRO A 91 -10.39 17.27 -11.95
N PRO A 92 -9.13 17.07 -12.43
CA PRO A 92 -8.46 15.78 -12.44
C PRO A 92 -8.50 15.01 -11.12
N ARG A 93 -8.27 15.69 -9.98
CA ARG A 93 -8.32 15.05 -8.65
C ARG A 93 -9.70 14.49 -8.30
N ARG A 94 -10.78 15.24 -8.58
CA ARG A 94 -12.16 14.79 -8.32
C ARG A 94 -12.57 13.67 -9.26
N ARG A 95 -12.14 13.73 -10.53
CA ARG A 95 -12.31 12.65 -11.52
C ARG A 95 -11.64 11.35 -11.03
N MET A 96 -10.42 11.43 -10.49
CA MET A 96 -9.71 10.26 -9.96
C MET A 96 -10.33 9.68 -8.68
N LEU A 97 -10.99 10.50 -7.86
CA LEU A 97 -11.77 10.01 -6.72
C LEU A 97 -13.00 9.20 -7.18
N LEU A 98 -13.74 9.69 -8.18
CA LEU A 98 -14.85 8.96 -8.79
C LEU A 98 -14.40 7.68 -9.49
N ALA A 99 -13.28 7.74 -10.23
CA ALA A 99 -12.67 6.56 -10.80
C ALA A 99 -12.27 5.55 -9.70
N SER A 100 -11.70 6.00 -8.59
CA SER A 100 -11.37 5.13 -7.46
C SER A 100 -12.62 4.43 -6.89
N ALA A 101 -13.73 5.15 -6.72
CA ALA A 101 -14.99 4.59 -6.25
C ALA A 101 -15.62 3.59 -7.25
N ALA A 102 -15.54 3.88 -8.55
CA ALA A 102 -15.97 2.94 -9.59
C ALA A 102 -15.17 1.64 -9.52
N LEU A 103 -13.84 1.73 -9.46
CA LEU A 103 -12.97 0.56 -9.40
C LEU A 103 -13.17 -0.26 -8.12
N ASP A 104 -13.39 0.41 -6.97
CA ASP A 104 -13.67 -0.22 -5.68
C ASP A 104 -14.98 -1.02 -5.68
N THR A 105 -15.97 -0.57 -6.45
CA THR A 105 -17.23 -1.30 -6.68
C THR A 105 -17.15 -2.35 -7.80
N GLY A 106 -15.97 -2.57 -8.38
CA GLY A 106 -15.75 -3.54 -9.46
C GLY A 106 -16.16 -3.06 -10.85
N LEU A 107 -16.46 -1.77 -11.02
CA LEU A 107 -16.81 -1.17 -12.30
C LEU A 107 -15.57 -0.67 -13.02
N ALA A 108 -15.54 -0.77 -14.36
CA ALA A 108 -14.58 0.00 -15.15
C ALA A 108 -14.94 1.50 -15.10
N TYR A 109 -13.96 2.38 -15.26
CA TYR A 109 -14.16 3.81 -15.42
C TYR A 109 -13.70 4.24 -16.81
N GLU A 110 -14.60 4.79 -17.60
CA GLU A 110 -14.41 5.07 -19.03
C GLU A 110 -14.66 6.54 -19.31
N GLY A 111 -13.59 7.27 -19.64
CA GLY A 111 -13.68 8.58 -20.27
C GLY A 111 -13.64 8.47 -21.79
N PRO A 112 -13.75 9.59 -22.52
CA PRO A 112 -13.73 9.60 -23.98
C PRO A 112 -12.44 9.02 -24.61
N ASP A 113 -11.30 9.14 -23.92
CA ASP A 113 -9.96 8.81 -24.42
C ASP A 113 -9.18 7.81 -23.53
N ALA A 114 -9.77 7.38 -22.41
CA ALA A 114 -9.12 6.52 -21.43
C ALA A 114 -10.09 5.54 -20.76
N ARG A 115 -9.58 4.35 -20.43
CA ARG A 115 -10.31 3.32 -19.70
C ARG A 115 -9.46 2.73 -18.59
N LEU A 116 -10.02 2.72 -17.38
CA LEU A 116 -9.45 2.07 -16.21
C LEU A 116 -10.33 0.86 -15.85
N ALA A 117 -9.71 -0.30 -15.70
CA ALA A 117 -10.41 -1.51 -15.25
C ALA A 117 -9.99 -1.85 -13.82
N PRO A 118 -10.89 -2.46 -13.02
CA PRO A 118 -10.54 -2.88 -11.67
C PRO A 118 -9.43 -3.94 -11.72
N PRO A 119 -8.43 -3.87 -10.81
CA PRO A 119 -7.43 -4.93 -10.66
C PRO A 119 -8.10 -6.29 -10.41
N ARG A 120 -7.47 -7.36 -10.91
CA ARG A 120 -7.85 -8.74 -10.59
C ARG A 120 -7.07 -9.19 -9.35
N TYR A 121 -7.75 -9.93 -8.49
CA TYR A 121 -7.19 -10.52 -7.28
C TYR A 121 -7.44 -12.02 -7.31
N GLU A 122 -6.38 -12.80 -7.30
CA GLU A 122 -6.49 -14.26 -7.32
C GLU A 122 -6.86 -14.79 -5.92
N PRO A 123 -7.77 -15.76 -5.82
CA PRO A 123 -8.06 -16.42 -4.56
C PRO A 123 -6.83 -17.21 -4.08
N VAL A 124 -6.59 -17.22 -2.77
CA VAL A 124 -5.52 -18.01 -2.15
C VAL A 124 -6.15 -19.18 -1.38
N ALA A 125 -5.74 -20.38 -1.75
CA ALA A 125 -6.10 -21.63 -1.07
C ALA A 125 -5.35 -21.74 0.26
N PHE A 126 -5.90 -21.10 1.30
CA PHE A 126 -5.38 -21.10 2.66
C PHE A 126 -6.52 -20.84 3.66
N ASP A 127 -6.67 -21.73 4.63
CA ASP A 127 -7.80 -21.80 5.56
C ASP A 127 -7.66 -20.84 6.77
N GLY A 128 -6.45 -20.33 7.04
CA GLY A 128 -6.23 -19.27 8.03
C GLY A 128 -6.38 -17.83 7.49
N PRO A 129 -6.40 -16.81 8.35
CA PRO A 129 -6.44 -15.39 7.98
C PRO A 129 -5.46 -14.99 6.87
N LYS A 130 -5.97 -14.25 5.88
CA LYS A 130 -5.21 -13.65 4.79
C LYS A 130 -5.21 -12.14 5.00
N LEU A 131 -4.08 -11.59 5.41
CA LEU A 131 -3.90 -10.19 5.78
C LEU A 131 -3.09 -9.48 4.69
N ALA A 132 -3.31 -8.18 4.48
CA ALA A 132 -2.54 -7.40 3.51
C ALA A 132 -2.03 -6.09 4.12
N VAL A 133 -0.81 -5.72 3.75
CA VAL A 133 -0.21 -4.41 4.06
C VAL A 133 0.13 -3.72 2.75
N ILE A 134 -0.65 -2.70 2.41
CA ILE A 134 -0.54 -1.93 1.15
C ILE A 134 -0.16 -0.48 1.47
N GLY A 135 0.05 0.33 0.43
CA GLY A 135 0.28 1.75 0.65
C GLY A 135 0.07 2.57 -0.60
N THR A 136 -0.14 3.86 -0.41
CA THR A 136 -0.38 4.84 -1.48
C THR A 136 0.86 5.13 -2.31
N GLY A 137 2.05 4.84 -1.78
CA GLY A 137 3.32 5.18 -2.42
C GLY A 137 4.51 4.29 -2.03
N LYS A 138 5.70 4.74 -2.43
CA LYS A 138 6.97 4.14 -1.99
C LYS A 138 7.36 4.69 -0.62
N ARG A 139 8.15 3.91 0.12
CA ARG A 139 8.75 4.32 1.41
C ARG A 139 7.73 4.76 2.47
N THR A 140 6.52 4.22 2.41
CA THR A 140 5.47 4.51 3.40
C THR A 140 5.63 3.74 4.71
N GLY A 141 6.49 2.71 4.77
CA GLY A 141 6.66 1.86 5.96
C GLY A 141 6.00 0.47 5.91
N LYS A 142 5.64 -0.03 4.71
CA LYS A 142 4.90 -1.32 4.58
C LYS A 142 5.64 -2.48 5.23
N THR A 143 6.93 -2.61 4.95
CA THR A 143 7.79 -3.67 5.50
C THR A 143 7.87 -3.61 7.02
N ALA A 144 7.98 -2.40 7.57
CA ALA A 144 7.94 -2.17 9.02
C ALA A 144 6.62 -2.63 9.64
N VAL A 145 5.48 -2.25 9.05
CA VAL A 145 4.15 -2.66 9.54
C VAL A 145 3.91 -4.16 9.36
N ALA A 146 4.31 -4.75 8.24
CA ALA A 146 4.16 -6.18 7.98
C ALA A 146 5.00 -7.02 8.96
N GLY A 147 6.27 -6.65 9.17
CA GLY A 147 7.14 -7.29 10.15
C GLY A 147 6.66 -7.11 11.58
N HIS A 148 6.20 -5.92 11.95
CA HIS A 148 5.61 -5.65 13.27
C HIS A 148 4.34 -6.47 13.52
N TRP A 149 3.45 -6.55 12.53
CA TRP A 149 2.24 -7.37 12.64
C TRP A 149 2.58 -8.86 12.78
N GLY A 150 3.54 -9.36 12.00
CA GLY A 150 4.05 -10.72 12.16
C GLY A 150 4.60 -10.98 13.56
N ALA A 151 5.45 -10.08 14.08
CA ALA A 151 6.00 -10.18 15.43
C ALA A 151 4.91 -10.14 16.52
N LEU A 152 3.88 -9.31 16.36
CA LEU A 152 2.73 -9.28 17.28
C LEU A 152 1.98 -10.61 17.31
N LEU A 153 1.69 -11.19 16.14
CA LEU A 153 1.01 -12.49 16.05
C LEU A 153 1.85 -13.61 16.68
N ARG A 154 3.17 -13.60 16.46
CA ARG A 154 4.09 -14.51 17.16
C ARG A 154 4.05 -14.34 18.67
N GLY A 155 3.95 -13.10 19.14
CA GLY A 155 3.76 -12.80 20.57
C GLY A 155 2.46 -13.37 21.13
N GLN A 156 1.46 -13.64 20.30
CA GLN A 156 0.22 -14.34 20.65
C GLN A 156 0.34 -15.88 20.52
N GLY A 157 1.53 -16.40 20.22
CA GLY A 157 1.77 -17.84 20.03
C GLY A 157 1.38 -18.38 18.65
N LEU A 158 1.18 -17.49 17.66
CA LEU A 158 0.85 -17.86 16.28
C LEU A 158 2.10 -17.93 15.39
N ASP A 159 2.00 -18.63 14.27
CA ASP A 159 3.07 -18.78 13.28
C ASP A 159 2.69 -18.16 11.92
N PRO A 160 2.84 -16.82 11.76
CA PRO A 160 2.50 -16.13 10.51
C PRO A 160 3.61 -16.28 9.46
N VAL A 161 3.21 -16.29 8.18
CA VAL A 161 4.12 -16.25 7.03
C VAL A 161 3.92 -14.96 6.24
N ILE A 162 4.99 -14.22 5.96
CA ILE A 162 4.91 -12.96 5.20
C ILE A 162 5.27 -13.20 3.73
N VAL A 163 4.35 -12.90 2.81
CA VAL A 163 4.59 -12.99 1.36
C VAL A 163 4.92 -11.60 0.83
N CYS A 164 6.18 -11.37 0.49
CA CYS A 164 6.70 -10.05 0.14
C CYS A 164 6.79 -9.86 -1.37
N MET A 165 6.04 -8.92 -1.93
CA MET A 165 6.15 -8.54 -3.33
C MET A 165 7.21 -7.46 -3.52
N GLY A 166 8.31 -7.77 -4.21
CA GLY A 166 9.40 -6.83 -4.49
C GLY A 166 9.52 -6.42 -5.96
N ARG A 167 10.17 -5.28 -6.22
CA ARG A 167 10.63 -4.94 -7.60
C ARG A 167 11.89 -5.70 -8.01
N GLY A 168 12.76 -5.98 -7.03
CA GLY A 168 13.98 -6.77 -7.17
C GLY A 168 13.85 -8.17 -6.59
N GLY A 169 12.62 -8.67 -6.38
CA GLY A 169 12.39 -9.98 -5.80
C GLY A 169 12.82 -11.14 -6.71
N PRO A 170 12.85 -12.38 -6.17
CA PRO A 170 13.40 -13.54 -6.86
C PRO A 170 12.52 -14.00 -8.04
N ALA A 171 13.16 -14.66 -9.01
CA ALA A 171 12.49 -15.09 -10.25
C ALA A 171 11.38 -16.11 -10.01
N LYS A 172 11.61 -17.02 -9.07
CA LYS A 172 10.63 -17.94 -8.50
C LYS A 172 10.41 -17.55 -7.03
N PRO A 173 9.24 -17.82 -6.44
CA PRO A 173 9.03 -17.59 -5.02
C PRO A 173 10.11 -18.29 -4.20
N ARG A 174 10.63 -17.61 -3.17
CA ARG A 174 11.70 -18.11 -2.31
C ARG A 174 11.27 -18.03 -0.86
N LEU A 175 11.11 -19.19 -0.22
CA LEU A 175 10.90 -19.31 1.21
C LEU A 175 12.21 -19.03 1.97
N VAL A 176 12.11 -18.29 3.06
CA VAL A 176 13.18 -18.04 4.03
C VAL A 176 12.61 -18.24 5.42
N GLU A 177 13.28 -19.06 6.23
CA GLU A 177 12.95 -19.27 7.64
C GLU A 177 13.56 -18.14 8.51
N PRO A 178 12.99 -17.88 9.70
CA PRO A 178 13.36 -16.71 10.51
C PRO A 178 14.76 -16.79 11.16
N ASP A 179 15.46 -17.92 11.05
CA ASP A 179 16.79 -18.16 11.61
C ASP A 179 17.94 -17.70 10.72
N ILE A 180 17.63 -17.01 9.62
CA ILE A 180 18.65 -16.47 8.71
C ILE A 180 19.59 -15.49 9.41
N ALA A 181 20.89 -15.78 9.35
CA ALA A 181 21.93 -15.01 10.03
C ALA A 181 22.62 -14.01 9.07
N LEU A 182 23.40 -13.09 9.63
CA LEU A 182 24.20 -12.14 8.84
C LEU A 182 25.13 -12.85 7.84
N ASP A 183 25.74 -13.97 8.22
CA ASP A 183 26.63 -14.74 7.35
C ASP A 183 25.89 -15.32 6.14
N ASP A 184 24.62 -15.72 6.30
CA ASP A 184 23.79 -16.17 5.18
C ASP A 184 23.50 -15.01 4.22
N LEU A 185 23.21 -13.82 4.74
CA LEU A 185 22.99 -12.63 3.92
C LEU A 185 24.26 -12.22 3.16
N LEU A 186 25.42 -12.30 3.81
CA LEU A 186 26.70 -12.05 3.16
C LEU A 186 26.97 -13.06 2.05
N ALA A 187 26.68 -14.35 2.27
CA ALA A 187 26.81 -15.38 1.24
C ALA A 187 25.88 -15.12 0.04
N LEU A 188 24.67 -14.59 0.27
CA LEU A 188 23.77 -14.16 -0.81
C LEU A 188 24.30 -12.96 -1.58
N ALA A 189 24.92 -11.99 -0.90
CA ALA A 189 25.55 -10.86 -1.57
C ALA A 189 26.73 -11.33 -2.43
N GLU A 190 27.55 -12.25 -1.92
CA GLU A 190 28.70 -12.83 -2.62
C GLU A 190 28.28 -13.65 -3.87
N SER A 191 27.10 -14.27 -3.86
CA SER A 191 26.54 -14.97 -5.02
C SER A 191 25.90 -14.04 -6.07
N GLY A 192 25.87 -12.72 -5.81
CA GLY A 192 25.25 -11.71 -6.67
C GLY A 192 23.74 -11.58 -6.51
N GLU A 193 23.16 -12.22 -5.50
CA GLU A 193 21.74 -12.05 -5.15
C GLU A 193 21.49 -10.79 -4.33
N HIS A 194 20.25 -10.29 -4.33
CA HIS A 194 19.89 -9.10 -3.58
C HIS A 194 19.65 -9.41 -2.10
N ALA A 195 20.72 -9.37 -1.31
CA ALA A 195 20.75 -9.73 0.11
C ALA A 195 20.06 -8.75 1.09
N ALA A 196 19.57 -7.61 0.60
CA ALA A 196 18.84 -6.60 1.39
C ALA A 196 17.41 -6.38 0.85
N SER A 197 16.76 -7.47 0.46
CA SER A 197 15.39 -7.48 -0.05
C SER A 197 14.36 -7.50 1.09
N ASP A 198 13.17 -6.93 0.86
CA ASP A 198 12.08 -6.83 1.85
C ASP A 198 11.73 -8.18 2.54
N TYR A 199 11.81 -9.31 1.83
CA TYR A 199 11.54 -10.63 2.42
C TYR A 199 12.63 -11.10 3.40
N LEU A 200 13.90 -10.74 3.15
CA LEU A 200 15.00 -11.00 4.08
C LEU A 200 14.88 -10.08 5.30
N GLU A 201 14.45 -8.83 5.10
CA GLU A 201 14.13 -7.89 6.19
C GLU A 201 13.03 -8.43 7.09
N GLY A 202 11.94 -8.94 6.51
CA GLY A 202 10.87 -9.57 7.28
C GLY A 202 11.34 -10.78 8.10
N ALA A 203 12.21 -11.61 7.52
CA ALA A 203 12.75 -12.79 8.20
C ALA A 203 13.65 -12.40 9.37
N VAL A 204 14.62 -11.51 9.14
CA VAL A 204 15.60 -11.07 10.14
C VAL A 204 14.95 -10.22 11.24
N LEU A 205 14.15 -9.21 10.87
CA LEU A 205 13.66 -8.21 11.84
C LEU A 205 12.30 -8.58 12.45
N GLY A 206 11.46 -9.29 11.70
CA GLY A 206 10.15 -9.75 12.14
C GLY A 206 10.18 -11.13 12.79
N GLY A 207 11.25 -11.91 12.60
CA GLY A 207 11.38 -13.26 13.13
C GLY A 207 10.30 -14.21 12.60
N CYS A 208 9.75 -13.94 11.41
CA CYS A 208 8.70 -14.73 10.78
C CYS A 208 9.26 -15.44 9.53
N ALA A 209 8.69 -16.58 9.15
CA ALA A 209 8.98 -17.14 7.83
C ALA A 209 8.48 -16.17 6.74
N THR A 210 9.24 -16.03 5.65
CA THR A 210 8.87 -15.14 4.55
C THR A 210 8.99 -15.81 3.19
N VAL A 211 8.18 -15.35 2.23
CA VAL A 211 8.27 -15.77 0.84
C VAL A 211 8.54 -14.56 -0.04
N GLY A 212 9.75 -14.46 -0.56
CA GLY A 212 10.14 -13.44 -1.53
C GLY A 212 9.47 -13.67 -2.89
N CYS A 213 8.79 -12.64 -3.40
CA CYS A 213 8.13 -12.61 -4.70
C CYS A 213 8.59 -11.39 -5.52
N ARG A 214 8.34 -11.39 -6.83
CA ARG A 214 8.66 -10.28 -7.73
C ARG A 214 7.44 -9.74 -8.46
N ARG A 215 7.55 -8.50 -8.93
CA ARG A 215 6.63 -7.89 -9.90
C ARG A 215 7.36 -6.99 -10.89
N VAL A 216 6.73 -6.76 -12.04
CA VAL A 216 7.10 -5.77 -13.06
C VAL A 216 5.87 -4.96 -13.45
N GLY A 217 6.04 -3.66 -13.71
CA GLY A 217 4.96 -2.75 -14.04
C GLY A 217 4.09 -2.35 -12.84
N GLY A 218 3.32 -1.28 -12.96
CA GLY A 218 2.41 -0.82 -11.92
C GLY A 218 1.37 0.14 -12.47
N GLY A 219 0.14 -0.33 -12.62
CA GLY A 219 -1.00 0.48 -13.05
C GLY A 219 -1.44 1.47 -11.97
N LEU A 220 -2.22 2.47 -12.37
CA LEU A 220 -2.73 3.51 -11.47
C LEU A 220 -3.48 2.92 -10.27
N ALA A 221 -4.31 1.91 -10.50
CA ALA A 221 -5.06 1.18 -9.48
C ALA A 221 -4.24 0.13 -8.70
N GLY A 222 -2.93 0.03 -8.95
CA GLY A 222 -2.02 -0.82 -8.19
C GLY A 222 -1.80 -2.22 -8.76
N ALA A 223 -2.42 -2.58 -9.88
CA ALA A 223 -2.17 -3.86 -10.57
C ALA A 223 -0.72 -3.93 -11.10
N PRO A 224 0.05 -4.99 -10.83
CA PRO A 224 1.28 -5.28 -11.57
C PRO A 224 0.96 -5.72 -13.00
N PHE A 225 1.92 -5.59 -13.92
CA PHE A 225 1.80 -6.14 -15.27
C PHE A 225 2.16 -7.63 -15.30
N ALA A 226 3.20 -8.01 -14.56
CA ALA A 226 3.60 -9.40 -14.36
C ALA A 226 4.12 -9.59 -12.94
N ASP A 227 3.84 -10.73 -12.33
CA ASP A 227 4.29 -11.08 -10.98
C ASP A 227 4.29 -12.60 -10.76
N ASN A 228 4.76 -13.05 -9.59
CA ASN A 228 4.66 -14.44 -9.13
C ASN A 228 4.04 -14.55 -7.72
N VAL A 229 3.24 -13.57 -7.30
CA VAL A 229 2.71 -13.50 -5.93
C VAL A 229 1.73 -14.63 -5.62
N ALA A 230 0.86 -15.00 -6.57
CA ALA A 230 -0.04 -16.14 -6.39
C ALA A 230 0.73 -17.46 -6.17
N ALA A 231 1.84 -17.66 -6.88
CA ALA A 231 2.72 -18.80 -6.66
C ALA A 231 3.43 -18.73 -5.30
N GLY A 232 3.81 -17.53 -4.84
CA GLY A 232 4.37 -17.35 -3.51
C GLY A 232 3.37 -17.58 -2.39
N ALA A 233 2.09 -17.22 -2.60
CA ALA A 233 1.01 -17.53 -1.71
C ALA A 233 0.82 -19.06 -1.57
N ALA A 234 0.95 -19.81 -2.67
CA ALA A 234 0.92 -21.28 -2.64
C ALA A 234 2.11 -21.87 -1.85
N VAL A 235 3.32 -21.35 -2.04
CA VAL A 235 4.50 -21.77 -1.24
C VAL A 235 4.30 -21.48 0.24
N ALA A 236 3.74 -20.32 0.59
CA ALA A 236 3.46 -19.96 1.98
C ALA A 236 2.37 -20.86 2.59
N ALA A 237 1.32 -21.18 1.82
CA ALA A 237 0.27 -22.09 2.26
C ALA A 237 0.79 -23.53 2.45
N GLU A 238 1.68 -24.00 1.56
CA GLU A 238 2.32 -25.32 1.66
C GLU A 238 3.24 -25.43 2.87
N ARG A 239 4.01 -24.37 3.17
CA ARG A 239 4.82 -24.28 4.40
C ARG A 239 3.93 -24.38 5.66
N GLY A 240 2.69 -23.92 5.57
CA GLY A 240 1.73 -23.90 6.67
C GLY A 240 1.98 -22.75 7.66
N GLY A 241 1.08 -22.62 8.62
CA GLY A 241 1.08 -21.54 9.61
C GLY A 241 -0.34 -21.09 9.94
N ASP A 242 -0.44 -20.10 10.82
CA ASP A 242 -1.72 -19.63 11.34
C ASP A 242 -2.29 -18.44 10.55
N ALA A 243 -1.45 -17.69 9.83
CA ALA A 243 -1.86 -16.53 9.03
C ALA A 243 -0.89 -16.25 7.87
N LEU A 244 -1.40 -15.66 6.79
CA LEU A 244 -0.59 -15.11 5.70
C LEU A 244 -0.65 -13.58 5.72
N ILE A 245 0.49 -12.91 5.60
CA ILE A 245 0.57 -11.44 5.48
C ILE A 245 1.15 -11.08 4.12
N PHE A 246 0.35 -10.51 3.23
CA PHE A 246 0.78 -10.07 1.91
C PHE A 246 1.29 -8.62 1.94
N GLU A 247 2.57 -8.42 1.63
CA GLU A 247 3.17 -7.09 1.57
C GLU A 247 3.16 -6.54 0.13
N GLY A 248 2.59 -5.34 -0.03
CA GLY A 248 2.58 -4.60 -1.28
C GLY A 248 3.90 -3.91 -1.62
N SER A 249 4.02 -3.43 -2.87
CA SER A 249 5.30 -2.96 -3.42
C SER A 249 5.19 -1.55 -4.00
N GLY A 250 5.72 -0.55 -3.30
CA GLY A 250 5.39 0.85 -3.60
C GLY A 250 3.87 1.05 -3.53
N ALA A 251 3.27 1.56 -4.62
CA ALA A 251 1.82 1.70 -4.74
C ALA A 251 1.13 0.44 -5.32
N SER A 252 1.87 -0.63 -5.67
CA SER A 252 1.24 -1.85 -6.19
C SER A 252 0.66 -2.70 -5.06
N ILE A 253 -0.56 -3.18 -5.25
CA ILE A 253 -1.28 -4.05 -4.31
C ILE A 253 -0.95 -5.51 -4.67
N PRO A 254 -0.71 -6.40 -3.70
CA PRO A 254 -0.58 -7.83 -3.97
C PRO A 254 -1.81 -8.33 -4.76
N PRO A 255 -1.67 -8.96 -5.93
CA PRO A 255 -2.78 -9.36 -6.79
C PRO A 255 -3.47 -10.64 -6.30
N VAL A 256 -3.73 -10.70 -4.99
CA VAL A 256 -4.39 -11.81 -4.30
C VAL A 256 -5.46 -11.29 -3.35
N THR A 257 -6.46 -12.10 -3.06
CA THR A 257 -7.53 -11.73 -2.10
C THR A 257 -7.00 -11.75 -0.67
N ALA A 258 -7.29 -10.70 0.09
CA ALA A 258 -7.05 -10.62 1.52
C ALA A 258 -8.36 -10.33 2.27
N ASP A 259 -8.50 -10.89 3.46
CA ASP A 259 -9.65 -10.75 4.35
C ASP A 259 -9.63 -9.40 5.06
N ARG A 260 -8.43 -8.93 5.48
CA ARG A 260 -8.22 -7.62 6.09
C ARG A 260 -6.99 -6.94 5.53
N THR A 261 -7.06 -5.62 5.42
CA THR A 261 -6.06 -4.81 4.73
C THR A 261 -5.71 -3.57 5.55
N VAL A 262 -4.43 -3.35 5.76
CA VAL A 262 -3.86 -2.10 6.29
C VAL A 262 -3.29 -1.30 5.13
N CYS A 263 -3.65 -0.03 5.00
CA CYS A 263 -3.12 0.88 3.97
C CYS A 263 -2.31 2.00 4.59
N LEU A 264 -1.04 2.10 4.20
CA LEU A 264 -0.16 3.17 4.64
C LEU A 264 -0.31 4.36 3.68
N VAL A 265 -0.72 5.49 4.25
CA VAL A 265 -1.03 6.75 3.57
C VAL A 265 0.16 7.68 3.74
N GLY A 266 0.95 7.82 2.68
CA GLY A 266 2.10 8.72 2.63
C GLY A 266 1.91 9.89 1.65
N ASP A 267 3.00 10.59 1.34
CA ASP A 267 2.99 11.76 0.44
C ASP A 267 2.32 11.46 -0.92
N GLY A 268 1.49 12.41 -1.37
CA GLY A 268 0.73 12.28 -2.62
C GLY A 268 -0.40 11.26 -2.57
N ALA A 269 -0.81 10.80 -1.39
CA ALA A 269 -1.90 9.82 -1.22
C ALA A 269 -3.24 10.24 -1.82
N PHE A 270 -3.49 11.54 -1.94
CA PHE A 270 -4.73 12.10 -2.46
C PHE A 270 -4.66 12.45 -3.95
N GLU A 271 -3.51 12.19 -4.58
CA GLU A 271 -3.32 12.33 -6.02
C GLU A 271 -3.59 11.02 -6.75
N GLY A 272 -4.04 11.12 -8.00
CA GLY A 272 -4.34 9.96 -8.83
C GLY A 272 -5.30 8.98 -8.14
N LEU A 273 -5.05 7.67 -8.27
CA LEU A 273 -5.86 6.62 -7.64
C LEU A 273 -5.36 6.22 -6.24
N GLY A 274 -4.75 7.13 -5.48
CA GLY A 274 -4.39 6.84 -4.08
C GLY A 274 -5.62 6.52 -3.22
N ALA A 275 -6.76 7.20 -3.49
CA ALA A 275 -8.05 6.94 -2.85
C ALA A 275 -8.52 5.50 -3.00
N TYR A 276 -8.34 4.87 -4.16
CA TYR A 276 -8.68 3.45 -4.37
C TYR A 276 -8.01 2.54 -3.32
N ARG A 277 -6.75 2.79 -2.96
CA ARG A 277 -6.05 1.97 -1.95
C ARG A 277 -6.61 2.16 -0.55
N MET A 278 -6.99 3.39 -0.21
CA MET A 278 -7.62 3.70 1.07
C MET A 278 -9.02 3.07 1.16
N MET A 279 -9.78 3.06 0.06
CA MET A 279 -11.09 2.39 0.00
C MET A 279 -11.01 0.88 0.22
N ARG A 280 -9.89 0.25 -0.16
CA ARG A 280 -9.61 -1.19 0.07
C ARG A 280 -9.21 -1.53 1.50
N ALA A 281 -9.01 -0.53 2.37
CA ALA A 281 -8.42 -0.70 3.68
C ALA A 281 -9.48 -0.87 4.78
N HIS A 282 -9.15 -1.69 5.77
CA HIS A 282 -9.86 -1.80 7.05
C HIS A 282 -9.17 -0.95 8.13
N LEU A 283 -7.92 -0.56 7.89
CA LEU A 283 -7.16 0.38 8.70
C LEU A 283 -6.26 1.22 7.79
N CYS A 284 -6.41 2.54 7.82
CA CYS A 284 -5.46 3.47 7.22
C CYS A 284 -4.47 3.98 8.27
N LEU A 285 -3.18 3.92 7.95
CA LEU A 285 -2.11 4.48 8.77
C LEU A 285 -1.52 5.69 8.05
N VAL A 286 -1.83 6.88 8.54
CA VAL A 286 -1.32 8.14 8.00
C VAL A 286 0.08 8.37 8.54
N THR A 287 1.06 8.13 7.67
CA THR A 287 2.48 8.20 8.00
C THR A 287 3.05 9.53 7.54
N GLY A 288 3.38 10.43 8.46
CA GLY A 288 4.10 11.66 8.19
C GLY A 288 5.39 11.71 9.01
N GLY A 289 6.52 12.02 8.39
CA GLY A 289 7.73 12.30 9.14
C GLY A 289 7.57 13.55 10.01
N ALA A 290 8.34 13.67 11.10
CA ALA A 290 8.33 14.84 11.99
C ALA A 290 8.57 16.20 11.27
N GLU A 291 9.11 16.17 10.04
CA GLU A 291 9.42 17.35 9.23
C GLU A 291 8.47 17.58 8.03
N GLN A 292 7.42 16.77 7.85
CA GLN A 292 6.54 16.84 6.68
C GLN A 292 5.21 17.55 6.99
N PRO A 293 4.61 18.28 6.03
CA PRO A 293 3.27 18.85 6.21
C PRO A 293 2.31 17.74 6.61
N ARG A 294 1.45 18.01 7.59
CA ARG A 294 0.47 17.05 8.07
C ARG A 294 -0.34 16.54 6.88
N LEU A 295 -0.13 15.28 6.51
CA LEU A 295 -1.08 14.55 5.69
C LEU A 295 -2.42 14.60 6.42
N ASP A 296 -3.47 14.96 5.69
CA ASP A 296 -4.78 15.18 6.29
C ASP A 296 -5.40 13.84 6.70
N ALA A 297 -5.32 13.54 7.99
CA ALA A 297 -5.92 12.33 8.56
C ALA A 297 -7.45 12.35 8.48
N GLU A 298 -8.08 13.53 8.45
CA GLU A 298 -9.52 13.69 8.27
C GLU A 298 -9.90 13.33 6.83
N GLU A 299 -9.12 13.77 5.85
CA GLU A 299 -9.32 13.39 4.45
C GLU A 299 -9.15 11.87 4.24
N ALA A 300 -8.09 11.28 4.83
CA ALA A 300 -7.91 9.83 4.78
C ALA A 300 -9.07 9.07 5.47
N ALA A 301 -9.59 9.59 6.59
CA ALA A 301 -10.74 9.04 7.28
C ALA A 301 -12.06 9.17 6.50
N ALA A 302 -12.22 10.21 5.68
CA ALA A 302 -13.38 10.36 4.81
C ALA A 302 -13.40 9.32 3.66
N ILE A 303 -12.22 8.82 3.25
CA ILE A 303 -12.08 7.87 2.14
C ILE A 303 -12.04 6.41 2.64
N CYS A 304 -11.33 6.16 3.74
CA CYS A 304 -11.19 4.84 4.33
C CYS A 304 -12.53 4.35 4.91
N PRO A 305 -13.05 3.18 4.53
CA PRO A 305 -14.26 2.63 5.17
C PRO A 305 -13.98 2.10 6.58
N GLY A 306 -12.72 1.81 6.89
CA GLY A 306 -12.28 1.35 8.20
C GLY A 306 -11.77 2.48 9.11
N ARG A 307 -10.99 2.11 10.12
CA ARG A 307 -10.39 3.07 11.05
C ARG A 307 -9.23 3.81 10.38
N THR A 308 -8.97 5.05 10.78
CA THR A 308 -7.76 5.79 10.41
C THR A 308 -6.98 6.16 11.67
N LEU A 309 -5.68 5.93 11.66
CA LEU A 309 -4.74 6.31 12.72
C LEU A 309 -3.59 7.11 12.14
N ARG A 310 -3.08 8.08 12.90
CA ARG A 310 -1.77 8.67 12.61
C ARG A 310 -0.69 7.75 13.15
N CYS A 311 0.39 7.60 12.40
CA CYS A 311 1.48 6.69 12.72
C CYS A 311 2.83 7.34 12.44
N GLU A 312 3.81 7.11 13.30
CA GLU A 312 5.22 7.38 13.02
C GLU A 312 6.02 6.07 12.93
N LEU A 313 7.18 6.14 12.29
CA LEU A 313 8.15 5.05 12.27
C LEU A 313 9.34 5.46 13.13
N ARG A 314 9.48 4.82 14.29
CA ARG A 314 10.58 5.10 15.21
C ARG A 314 11.68 4.06 15.04
N PRO A 315 12.92 4.46 14.69
CA PRO A 315 14.01 3.51 14.58
C PRO A 315 14.38 2.98 15.98
N GLU A 316 14.60 1.67 16.07
CA GLU A 316 15.11 1.01 17.27
C GLU A 316 16.14 -0.06 16.87
N ALA A 317 17.17 -0.24 17.70
CA ALA A 317 18.09 -1.36 17.53
C ALA A 317 17.37 -2.67 17.85
N VAL A 318 17.54 -3.67 16.99
CA VAL A 318 16.93 -5.00 17.18
C VAL A 318 17.57 -5.71 18.37
N GLU A 319 18.88 -5.57 18.49
CA GLU A 319 19.67 -6.12 19.59
C GLU A 319 20.27 -4.99 20.43
N PRO A 320 20.49 -5.20 21.74
CA PRO A 320 21.17 -4.22 22.58
C PRO A 320 22.56 -3.89 22.02
N VAL A 321 22.85 -2.59 21.90
CA VAL A 321 24.20 -2.14 21.53
C VAL A 321 25.19 -2.51 22.65
N PRO A 322 26.36 -3.09 22.32
CA PRO A 322 27.35 -3.44 23.33
C PRO A 322 27.80 -2.22 24.16
N ALA A 323 27.92 -2.41 25.47
CA ALA A 323 28.31 -1.34 26.38
C ALA A 323 29.69 -0.77 26.01
N GLY A 324 29.77 0.55 25.83
CA GLY A 324 31.00 1.25 25.47
C GLY A 324 31.39 1.16 23.99
N ALA A 325 30.56 0.55 23.14
CA ALA A 325 30.81 0.49 21.70
C ALA A 325 30.87 1.89 21.06
N ARG A 326 31.78 2.05 20.11
CA ARG A 326 31.87 3.21 19.23
C ARG A 326 31.00 2.93 18.00
N VAL A 327 29.79 3.47 18.02
CA VAL A 327 28.76 3.16 17.02
C VAL A 327 28.90 4.03 15.78
N ALA A 328 28.86 3.39 14.60
CA ALA A 328 28.56 4.05 13.34
C ALA A 328 27.14 3.63 12.88
N LEU A 329 26.26 4.61 12.67
CA LEU A 329 24.88 4.40 12.24
C LEU A 329 24.75 4.67 10.73
N PHE A 330 24.13 3.73 10.01
CA PHE A 330 23.86 3.82 8.57
C PHE A 330 22.36 3.61 8.31
N SER A 331 21.67 4.66 7.88
CA SER A 331 20.22 4.63 7.64
C SER A 331 19.86 5.32 6.33
N THR A 332 18.60 5.17 5.92
CA THR A 332 18.01 5.99 4.84
C THR A 332 17.27 7.22 5.37
N GLY A 333 16.88 7.21 6.65
CA GLY A 333 16.14 8.27 7.30
C GLY A 333 16.98 9.10 8.29
N PRO A 334 16.52 10.30 8.67
CA PRO A 334 17.28 11.20 9.52
C PRO A 334 17.27 10.86 11.01
N ALA A 335 16.33 10.00 11.44
CA ALA A 335 16.11 9.65 12.83
C ALA A 335 17.19 8.70 13.36
N ILE A 336 17.55 8.89 14.63
CA ILE A 336 18.51 8.07 15.38
C ILE A 336 17.71 7.27 16.41
N PRO A 337 18.01 5.98 16.64
CA PRO A 337 17.38 5.23 17.71
C PRO A 337 17.58 5.89 19.09
N ASP A 338 16.53 5.86 19.92
CA ASP A 338 16.57 6.41 21.27
C ASP A 338 17.72 5.78 22.08
N GLY A 339 18.50 6.61 22.77
CA GLY A 339 19.62 6.17 23.61
C GLY A 339 20.91 5.80 22.85
N ILE A 340 20.97 6.03 21.53
CA ILE A 340 22.18 5.84 20.73
C ILE A 340 22.78 7.18 20.34
N GLU A 341 24.06 7.38 20.66
CA GLU A 341 24.86 8.53 20.24
C GLU A 341 25.94 8.05 19.28
N PRO A 342 25.66 7.99 17.96
CA PRO A 342 26.63 7.47 17.01
C PRO A 342 27.78 8.46 16.79
N VAL A 343 29.00 7.93 16.72
CA VAL A 343 30.21 8.70 16.36
C VAL A 343 30.14 9.13 14.89
N VAL A 344 29.59 8.27 14.04
CA VAL A 344 29.31 8.54 12.63
C VAL A 344 27.84 8.27 12.36
N ASN A 345 27.12 9.23 11.79
CA ASN A 345 25.71 9.09 11.41
C ASN A 345 25.54 9.34 9.91
N SER A 346 25.44 8.26 9.14
CA SER A 346 25.22 8.29 7.70
C SER A 346 23.74 8.13 7.36
N ARG A 347 23.23 9.04 6.53
CA ARG A 347 21.89 8.95 5.91
C ARG A 347 21.97 8.46 4.46
N ASN A 348 23.15 8.00 4.05
CA ASN A 348 23.51 7.74 2.66
C ASN A 348 23.38 6.25 2.30
N LEU A 349 22.63 5.44 3.05
CA LEU A 349 22.53 4.00 2.81
C LEU A 349 22.01 3.66 1.39
N SER A 350 21.26 4.57 0.76
CA SER A 350 20.82 4.45 -0.65
C SER A 350 21.70 5.18 -1.67
N ALA A 351 22.79 5.84 -1.25
CA ALA A 351 23.66 6.69 -2.06
C ALA A 351 25.12 6.24 -1.94
N ARG A 352 25.47 5.15 -2.64
CA ARG A 352 26.76 4.43 -2.51
C ARG A 352 28.01 5.31 -2.57
N GLY A 353 28.01 6.34 -3.43
CA GLY A 353 29.15 7.25 -3.54
C GLY A 353 29.42 8.03 -2.26
N ALA A 354 28.36 8.58 -1.64
CA ALA A 354 28.47 9.29 -0.36
C ALA A 354 28.68 8.31 0.81
N LEU A 355 28.03 7.14 0.77
CA LEU A 355 28.20 6.09 1.76
C LEU A 355 29.65 5.63 1.91
N ALA A 356 30.41 5.58 0.80
CA ALA A 356 31.82 5.20 0.85
C ALA A 356 32.65 6.16 1.73
N THR A 357 32.43 7.46 1.60
CA THR A 357 33.08 8.47 2.44
C THR A 357 32.70 8.32 3.91
N ASP A 358 31.43 8.07 4.20
CA ASP A 358 30.95 7.88 5.58
C ASP A 358 31.55 6.61 6.21
N LEU A 359 31.74 5.56 5.42
CA LEU A 359 32.39 4.32 5.85
C LEU A 359 33.89 4.51 6.12
N ASP A 360 34.58 5.29 5.29
CA ASP A 360 35.98 5.66 5.55
C ASP A 360 36.11 6.49 6.83
N GLN A 361 35.15 7.38 7.09
CA GLN A 361 35.08 8.10 8.36
C GLN A 361 34.85 7.16 9.54
N ALA A 362 33.92 6.20 9.44
CA ALA A 362 33.66 5.22 10.50
C ALA A 362 34.90 4.39 10.85
N ALA A 363 35.68 3.98 9.83
CA ALA A 363 36.97 3.31 10.01
C ALA A 363 38.01 4.22 10.68
N ALA A 364 38.16 5.47 10.21
CA ALA A 364 39.09 6.45 10.79
C ALA A 364 38.77 6.76 12.26
N GLU A 365 37.49 6.84 12.59
CA GLU A 365 36.98 7.02 13.95
C GLU A 365 37.06 5.75 14.80
N ARG A 366 37.54 4.62 14.24
CA ARG A 366 37.64 3.33 14.92
C ARG A 366 36.31 2.90 15.54
N CYS A 367 35.22 3.03 14.77
CA CYS A 367 33.94 2.46 15.16
C CYS A 367 34.05 0.94 15.18
N ASP A 368 33.58 0.30 16.25
CA ASP A 368 33.66 -1.16 16.47
C ASP A 368 32.28 -1.83 16.41
N HIS A 369 31.21 -1.04 16.24
CA HIS A 369 29.85 -1.51 16.02
C HIS A 369 29.15 -0.70 14.92
N TYR A 370 28.75 -1.38 13.85
CA TYR A 370 28.09 -0.79 12.69
C TYR A 370 26.60 -1.12 12.77
N LEU A 371 25.78 -0.11 13.01
CA LEU A 371 24.34 -0.24 13.14
C LEU A 371 23.68 0.18 11.83
N THR A 372 22.88 -0.68 11.20
CA THR A 372 22.30 -0.39 9.87
C THR A 372 20.85 -0.83 9.72
N GLU A 373 20.05 -0.08 8.95
CA GLU A 373 18.79 -0.62 8.41
C GLU A 373 19.10 -1.81 7.48
N LEU A 374 18.22 -2.81 7.39
CA LEU A 374 18.39 -3.92 6.45
C LEU A 374 17.87 -3.57 5.05
N LYS A 375 18.43 -2.53 4.41
CA LYS A 375 18.00 -2.03 3.10
C LYS A 375 19.17 -1.62 2.22
N ALA A 376 18.91 -1.53 0.92
CA ALA A 376 19.82 -0.94 -0.06
C ALA A 376 21.24 -1.54 0.00
N ALA A 377 22.23 -0.80 0.50
CA ALA A 377 23.64 -1.19 0.56
C ALA A 377 24.08 -1.78 1.92
N ALA A 378 23.12 -2.14 2.79
CA ALA A 378 23.39 -2.61 4.14
C ALA A 378 24.27 -3.86 4.20
N ILE A 379 24.01 -4.83 3.33
CA ILE A 379 24.73 -6.11 3.38
C ILE A 379 25.98 -6.08 2.52
N ASP A 380 25.82 -5.82 1.22
CA ASP A 380 26.90 -5.89 0.24
C ASP A 380 27.91 -4.73 0.33
N THR A 381 27.68 -3.74 1.20
CA THR A 381 28.62 -2.63 1.44
C THR A 381 28.89 -2.41 2.92
N VAL A 382 27.86 -2.12 3.74
CA VAL A 382 28.08 -1.78 5.17
C VAL A 382 28.59 -3.00 5.95
N ALA A 383 27.92 -4.15 5.88
CA ALA A 383 28.35 -5.34 6.59
C ALA A 383 29.68 -5.90 6.08
N VAL A 384 29.91 -5.87 4.76
CA VAL A 384 31.22 -6.22 4.17
C VAL A 384 32.32 -5.32 4.73
N ARG A 385 32.09 -4.00 4.81
CA ARG A 385 33.07 -3.07 5.37
C ARG A 385 33.30 -3.32 6.86
N ALA A 386 32.24 -3.49 7.65
CA ALA A 386 32.36 -3.79 9.08
C ALA A 386 33.23 -5.04 9.32
N ARG A 387 33.01 -6.12 8.55
CA ARG A 387 33.82 -7.35 8.61
C ARG A 387 35.28 -7.08 8.29
N ALA A 388 35.58 -6.25 7.29
CA ALA A 388 36.96 -5.89 6.92
C ALA A 388 37.68 -5.08 8.02
N GLU A 389 36.95 -4.25 8.75
CA GLU A 389 37.48 -3.43 9.85
C GLU A 389 37.47 -4.16 11.21
N GLY A 390 36.99 -5.41 11.25
CA GLY A 390 36.83 -6.18 12.49
C GLY A 390 35.73 -5.67 13.42
N ALA A 391 34.79 -4.88 12.90
CA ALA A 391 33.64 -4.37 13.63
C ALA A 391 32.46 -5.37 13.60
N THR A 392 31.64 -5.32 14.65
CA THR A 392 30.37 -6.06 14.71
C THR A 392 29.27 -5.32 13.96
N VAL A 393 28.23 -6.04 13.52
CA VAL A 393 27.08 -5.45 12.83
C VAL A 393 25.82 -5.68 13.66
N GLY A 394 25.06 -4.60 13.87
CA GLY A 394 23.71 -4.66 14.42
C GLY A 394 22.69 -4.14 13.42
N PHE A 395 21.44 -4.57 13.55
CA PHE A 395 20.35 -4.06 12.71
C PHE A 395 19.46 -3.08 13.46
N ILE A 396 18.97 -2.08 12.72
CA ILE A 396 17.84 -1.25 13.15
C ILE A 396 16.58 -1.63 12.40
N ARG A 397 15.47 -1.67 13.12
CA ARG A 397 14.14 -1.75 12.57
C ARG A 397 13.39 -0.46 12.83
N ASN A 398 12.45 -0.15 11.95
CA ASN A 398 11.55 0.98 12.13
C ASN A 398 10.27 0.47 12.78
N ARG A 399 10.07 0.71 14.08
CA ARG A 399 8.86 0.32 14.80
C ARG A 399 7.72 1.27 14.45
N PRO A 400 6.59 0.78 13.94
CA PRO A 400 5.42 1.63 13.75
C PRO A 400 4.76 1.93 15.10
N LEU A 401 4.49 3.20 15.36
CA LEU A 401 3.83 3.66 16.57
C LEU A 401 2.65 4.55 16.19
N ALA A 402 1.46 4.24 16.72
CA ALA A 402 0.34 5.14 16.61
C ALA A 402 0.61 6.41 17.43
N LEU A 403 0.34 7.57 16.82
CA LEU A 403 0.31 8.86 17.53
C LEU A 403 -1.02 9.04 18.28
N ASP A 404 -2.07 8.35 17.82
CA ASP A 404 -3.38 8.32 18.46
C ASP A 404 -3.89 6.88 18.56
N GLY A 405 -4.32 6.48 19.75
CA GLY A 405 -4.85 5.14 20.00
C GLY A 405 -3.77 4.05 20.10
N ASP A 406 -4.20 2.80 19.96
CA ASP A 406 -3.35 1.62 20.07
C ASP A 406 -3.28 0.90 18.71
N LEU A 407 -2.09 0.94 18.10
CA LEU A 407 -1.84 0.27 16.82
C LEU A 407 -1.81 -1.25 16.97
N ASP A 408 -1.19 -1.74 18.04
CA ASP A 408 -0.97 -3.17 18.24
C ASP A 408 -2.33 -3.87 18.40
N GLU A 409 -3.20 -3.29 19.24
CA GLU A 409 -4.56 -3.80 19.42
C GLU A 409 -5.42 -3.67 18.15
N ALA A 410 -5.22 -2.62 17.35
CA ALA A 410 -5.91 -2.48 16.07
C ALA A 410 -5.51 -3.59 15.08
N LEU A 411 -4.21 -3.91 14.98
CA LEU A 411 -3.70 -4.98 14.13
C LEU A 411 -4.16 -6.37 14.61
N LEU A 412 -4.17 -6.61 15.92
CA LEU A 412 -4.68 -7.86 16.50
C LEU A 412 -6.19 -8.02 16.29
N THR A 413 -6.96 -6.94 16.39
CA THR A 413 -8.40 -6.94 16.10
C THR A 413 -8.68 -7.32 14.66
N LEU A 414 -7.96 -6.74 13.69
CA LEU A 414 -8.09 -7.13 12.28
C LEU A 414 -7.80 -8.62 12.06
N HIS A 415 -6.78 -9.17 12.72
CA HIS A 415 -6.52 -10.60 12.64
C HIS A 415 -7.69 -11.44 13.20
N ARG A 416 -8.21 -11.09 14.38
CA ARG A 416 -9.35 -11.80 15.00
C ARG A 416 -10.61 -11.71 14.14
N ASP A 417 -10.89 -10.55 13.55
CA ASP A 417 -12.02 -10.35 12.65
C ASP A 417 -11.88 -11.20 11.37
N ALA A 418 -10.66 -11.33 10.83
CA ALA A 418 -10.39 -12.19 9.68
C ALA A 418 -10.57 -13.68 10.02
N ALA A 419 -10.21 -14.10 11.24
CA ALA A 419 -10.40 -15.46 11.72
C ALA A 419 -11.89 -15.76 11.98
N GLY A 420 -12.59 -14.89 12.71
CA GLY A 420 -14.00 -15.08 13.11
C GLY A 420 -14.99 -14.99 11.95
N ALA A 421 -14.71 -14.17 10.93
CA ALA A 421 -15.54 -14.11 9.71
C ALA A 421 -15.58 -15.45 8.95
N ARG A 422 -14.65 -16.37 9.23
CA ARG A 422 -14.61 -17.70 8.61
C ARG A 422 -15.33 -18.78 9.41
N GLU A 423 -15.61 -18.56 10.69
CA GLU A 423 -16.42 -19.51 11.49
C GLU A 423 -17.91 -19.46 11.11
N HIS A 424 -18.32 -18.43 10.35
CA HIS A 424 -19.72 -18.14 9.97
C HIS A 424 -20.00 -18.34 8.47
N VAL A 425 -19.03 -18.87 7.71
CA VAL A 425 -19.16 -19.28 6.29
C VAL A 425 -19.05 -20.78 6.23
#